data_AF-A0A7X7YI81-F1
#
_entry.id   AF-A0A7X7YI81-F1
#
_cell.length_a   1.000
_cell.length_b   1.000
_cell.length_c   1.000
_cell.angle_alpha   90.00
_cell.angle_beta   90.00
_cell.angle_gamma   90.00
#
_symmetry.space_group_name_H-M   'P 1'
#
loop_
_entity.id
_entity.type
_entity.pdbx_description
1 polymer ?
#
loop_
_entity_poly.entity_id
_entity_poly.type
_entity_poly.pdbx_seq_one_letter_code
_entity_poly.pdbx_strand_id
1 'polypeptide(L)'
;MGRCIFITPILVLTLGFVSFGLAQESEDIKELKLRDWQPRSMMKTKETVVEKPAFPVIDVHNHLGGGKDFLTPERINRYLTEMDAAGVRTVVNLDGDWGDQLSQTVALLDEAYPGRFLTFALLDFDGIDDENWGQREAERLEKSFQAGAKGLKIHKSLGLYYRYKNGKLMPIDDPKLDPVW
;
A
#
# COMPACT_ATOMS: atom_id res chain seq x y z
N MET A 1 73.21 1.80 34.84
CA MET A 1 72.02 1.07 35.35
C MET A 1 70.80 1.87 34.96
N GLY A 2 69.93 1.36 34.08
CA GLY A 2 68.70 2.05 33.63
C GLY A 2 68.53 1.99 32.11
N ARG A 3 67.57 1.20 31.64
CA ARG A 3 67.43 0.68 30.26
C ARG A 3 66.80 1.70 29.30
N CYS A 4 67.31 1.72 28.07
CA CYS A 4 66.69 2.37 26.91
C CYS A 4 65.31 1.76 26.60
N ILE A 5 64.35 2.64 26.33
CA ILE A 5 63.02 2.30 25.82
C ILE A 5 63.17 2.11 24.30
N PHE A 6 62.97 0.88 23.83
CA PHE A 6 62.82 0.59 22.40
C PHE A 6 61.35 0.72 22.03
N ILE A 7 61.02 1.69 21.18
CA ILE A 7 59.73 1.81 20.51
C ILE A 7 59.80 0.91 19.28
N THR A 8 59.10 -0.22 19.30
CA THR A 8 58.94 -1.07 18.12
C THR A 8 57.79 -0.50 17.28
N PRO A 9 58.00 -0.15 16.00
CA PRO A 9 56.90 0.24 15.14
C PRO A 9 56.12 -1.02 14.74
N ILE A 10 54.83 -1.08 15.09
CA ILE A 10 53.91 -2.10 14.59
C ILE A 10 53.52 -1.69 13.17
N LEU A 11 54.03 -2.42 12.18
CA LEU A 11 53.61 -2.33 10.79
C LEU A 11 52.27 -3.07 10.66
N VAL A 12 51.16 -2.32 10.58
CA VAL A 12 49.85 -2.87 10.24
C VAL A 12 49.81 -3.09 8.72
N LEU A 13 49.94 -4.35 8.29
CA LEU A 13 49.68 -4.75 6.92
C LEU A 13 48.16 -4.74 6.69
N THR A 14 47.64 -3.67 6.10
CA THR A 14 46.29 -3.69 5.51
C THR A 14 46.32 -4.56 4.26
N LEU A 15 45.88 -5.81 4.37
CA LEU A 15 45.50 -6.60 3.21
C LEU A 15 44.29 -5.91 2.56
N GLY A 16 44.54 -5.12 1.53
CA GLY A 16 43.49 -4.66 0.64
C GLY A 16 42.91 -5.87 -0.09
N PHE A 17 41.73 -6.31 0.31
CA PHE A 17 40.91 -7.18 -0.52
C PHE A 17 40.47 -6.36 -1.73
N VAL A 18 41.27 -6.40 -2.80
CA VAL A 18 40.79 -6.05 -4.13
C VAL A 18 39.82 -7.17 -4.49
N SER A 19 38.51 -6.92 -4.31
CA SER A 19 37.48 -7.73 -4.95
C SER A 19 37.65 -7.54 -6.45
N PHE A 20 38.50 -8.36 -7.07
CA PHE A 20 38.35 -8.70 -8.46
C PHE A 20 36.98 -9.37 -8.57
N GLY A 21 35.97 -8.59 -8.94
CA GLY A 21 34.74 -9.13 -9.46
C GLY A 21 35.13 -9.96 -10.69
N LEU A 22 35.21 -11.27 -10.51
CA LEU A 22 35.20 -12.19 -11.63
C LEU A 22 33.87 -11.91 -12.34
N ALA A 23 33.93 -11.18 -13.45
CA ALA A 23 32.83 -11.18 -14.40
C ALA A 23 32.68 -12.63 -14.85
N GLN A 24 31.71 -13.32 -14.26
CA GLN A 24 31.32 -14.66 -14.69
C GLN A 24 30.98 -14.56 -16.17
N GLU A 25 31.66 -15.35 -17.01
CA GLU A 25 31.29 -15.50 -18.42
C GLU A 25 29.78 -15.74 -18.50
N SER A 26 29.11 -15.09 -19.46
CA SER A 26 27.68 -15.25 -19.60
C SER A 26 27.37 -16.72 -19.81
N GLU A 27 26.61 -17.32 -18.88
CA GLU A 27 26.03 -18.63 -19.07
C GLU A 27 25.31 -18.64 -20.43
N ASP A 28 25.45 -19.71 -21.21
CA ASP A 28 24.69 -19.89 -22.46
C ASP A 28 23.23 -19.56 -22.14
N ILE A 29 22.59 -18.71 -22.96
CA ILE A 29 21.21 -18.28 -22.74
C ILE A 29 20.23 -19.46 -22.59
N LYS A 30 20.60 -20.64 -23.12
CA LYS A 30 19.85 -21.88 -22.96
C LYS A 30 19.83 -22.41 -21.52
N GLU A 31 20.84 -22.07 -20.72
CA GLU A 31 20.97 -22.45 -19.31
C GLU A 31 20.37 -21.39 -18.36
N LEU A 32 20.06 -20.19 -18.85
CA LEU A 32 19.40 -19.14 -18.08
C LEU A 32 17.96 -19.58 -17.73
N LYS A 33 17.75 -19.94 -16.46
CA LYS A 33 16.41 -20.25 -15.95
C LYS A 33 15.56 -18.98 -15.96
N LEU A 34 14.28 -19.12 -16.33
CA LEU A 34 13.34 -17.99 -16.33
C LEU A 34 13.23 -17.30 -14.97
N ARG A 35 13.34 -18.05 -13.86
CA ARG A 35 13.35 -17.51 -12.48
C ARG A 35 14.57 -16.65 -12.15
N ASP A 36 15.67 -16.81 -12.88
CA ASP A 36 16.93 -16.14 -12.64
C ASP A 36 17.17 -15.04 -13.71
N TRP A 37 16.27 -14.92 -14.69
CA TRP A 37 16.31 -13.87 -15.70
C TRP A 37 15.97 -12.49 -15.10
N GLN A 38 16.94 -11.59 -15.13
CA GLN A 38 16.77 -10.18 -14.78
C GLN A 38 16.93 -9.30 -16.04
N PRO A 39 15.87 -9.10 -16.84
CA PRO A 39 15.97 -8.29 -18.05
C PRO A 39 16.42 -6.87 -17.70
N ARG A 40 17.47 -6.40 -18.38
CA ARG A 40 17.88 -4.99 -18.34
C ARG A 40 17.32 -4.29 -19.56
N SER A 41 16.84 -3.06 -19.37
CA SER A 41 16.39 -2.24 -20.49
C SER A 41 17.54 -2.04 -21.48
N MET A 42 17.33 -2.42 -22.74
CA MET A 42 18.29 -2.17 -23.83
C MET A 42 18.06 -0.81 -24.50
N MET A 43 17.06 -0.05 -24.03
CA MET A 43 16.74 1.27 -24.54
C MET A 43 17.82 2.27 -24.10
N LYS A 44 18.61 2.76 -25.05
CA LYS A 44 19.54 3.87 -24.83
C LYS A 44 18.82 5.17 -25.13
N THR A 45 18.35 5.84 -24.09
CA THR A 45 17.71 7.15 -24.17
C THR A 45 18.19 8.03 -23.02
N LYS A 46 17.98 9.35 -23.13
CA LYS A 46 18.21 10.25 -22.02
C LYS A 46 17.23 9.89 -20.90
N GLU A 47 17.76 9.57 -19.72
CA GLU A 47 16.98 9.38 -18.51
C GLU A 47 16.86 10.71 -17.75
N THR A 48 15.72 10.93 -17.11
CA THR A 48 15.50 12.08 -16.23
C THR A 48 14.76 11.57 -15.01
N VAL A 49 15.45 11.54 -13.87
CA VAL A 49 14.88 11.08 -12.61
C VAL A 49 14.18 12.26 -11.94
N VAL A 50 12.89 12.07 -11.66
CA VAL A 50 12.04 13.07 -11.00
C VAL A 50 11.52 12.46 -9.70
N GLU A 51 12.16 12.83 -8.60
CA GLU A 51 11.86 12.26 -7.27
C GLU A 51 10.61 12.86 -6.62
N LYS A 52 10.21 14.07 -7.04
CA LYS A 52 9.05 14.78 -6.47
C LYS A 52 8.19 15.40 -7.57
N PRO A 53 6.86 15.39 -7.40
CA PRO A 53 5.95 16.02 -8.34
C PRO A 53 6.11 17.54 -8.31
N ALA A 54 5.90 18.19 -9.46
CA ALA A 54 5.94 19.65 -9.56
C ALA A 54 4.75 20.34 -8.84
N PHE A 55 3.70 19.57 -8.54
CA PHE A 55 2.48 20.03 -7.89
C PHE A 55 2.06 19.06 -6.79
N PRO A 56 1.23 19.50 -5.83
CA PRO A 56 0.69 18.61 -4.81
C PRO A 56 -0.09 17.44 -5.43
N VAL A 57 0.23 16.21 -5.00
CA VAL A 57 -0.43 14.99 -5.47
C VAL A 57 -1.49 14.54 -4.47
N ILE A 58 -2.63 14.10 -5.01
CA ILE A 58 -3.61 13.29 -4.29
C ILE A 58 -3.50 11.87 -4.87
N ASP A 59 -3.07 10.93 -4.05
CA ASP A 59 -3.03 9.52 -4.44
C ASP A 59 -4.35 8.86 -4.04
N VAL A 60 -5.14 8.51 -5.05
CA VAL A 60 -6.52 8.03 -4.89
C VAL A 60 -6.63 6.53 -4.67
N HIS A 61 -5.52 5.77 -4.62
CA HIS A 61 -5.58 4.32 -4.50
C HIS A 61 -4.54 3.76 -3.54
N ASN A 62 -4.86 3.75 -2.25
CA ASN A 62 -4.02 3.11 -1.23
C ASN A 62 -4.79 2.18 -0.32
N HIS A 63 -4.04 1.25 0.26
CA HIS A 63 -4.51 0.27 1.22
C HIS A 63 -3.76 0.47 2.54
N LEU A 64 -4.26 1.38 3.39
CA LEU A 64 -3.60 1.73 4.64
C LEU A 64 -4.01 0.82 5.80
N GLY A 65 -5.00 -0.05 5.58
CA GLY A 65 -5.72 -0.82 6.59
C GLY A 65 -6.73 0.01 7.37
N GLY A 66 -7.36 -0.60 8.37
CA GLY A 66 -8.39 0.01 9.19
C GLY A 66 -8.38 -0.52 10.63
N GLY A 67 -9.00 0.25 11.52
CA GLY A 67 -9.10 -0.06 12.95
C GLY A 67 -7.82 0.23 13.73
N LYS A 68 -8.00 0.45 15.04
CA LYS A 68 -6.92 0.87 15.94
C LYS A 68 -5.79 -0.15 16.10
N ASP A 69 -6.09 -1.44 15.94
CA ASP A 69 -5.10 -2.50 16.13
C ASP A 69 -4.11 -2.56 14.96
N PHE A 70 -4.56 -2.20 13.75
CA PHE A 70 -3.69 -2.11 12.58
C PHE A 70 -2.99 -0.75 12.51
N LEU A 71 -3.73 0.33 12.72
CA LEU A 71 -3.29 1.72 12.59
C LEU A 71 -2.61 2.24 13.87
N THR A 72 -1.47 1.65 14.20
CA THR A 72 -0.64 2.11 15.33
C THR A 72 -0.01 3.48 15.03
N PRO A 73 0.33 4.29 16.06
CA PRO A 73 0.99 5.58 15.86
C PRO A 73 2.28 5.50 15.04
N GLU A 74 3.09 4.44 15.26
CA GLU A 74 4.32 4.19 14.49
C GLU A 74 4.03 3.98 13.00
N ARG A 75 3.00 3.19 12.68
CA ARG A 75 2.60 2.93 11.29
C ARG A 75 2.09 4.19 10.61
N ILE A 76 1.26 4.96 11.28
CA ILE A 76 0.73 6.23 10.76
C ILE A 76 1.88 7.21 10.51
N ASN A 77 2.83 7.32 11.44
CA ASN A 77 4.02 8.17 11.28
C ASN A 77 4.87 7.73 10.07
N ARG A 78 4.99 6.42 9.83
CA ARG A 78 5.66 5.91 8.63
C ARG A 78 4.91 6.33 7.36
N TYR A 79 3.58 6.23 7.32
CA TYR A 79 2.81 6.69 6.16
C TYR A 79 3.04 8.18 5.85
N LEU A 80 2.99 9.03 6.87
CA LEU A 80 3.25 10.47 6.71
C LEU A 80 4.68 10.74 6.20
N THR A 81 5.67 10.00 6.71
CA THR A 81 7.07 10.13 6.29
C THR A 81 7.23 9.78 4.81
N GLU A 82 6.64 8.67 4.35
CA GLU A 82 6.69 8.26 2.95
C GLU A 82 5.92 9.24 2.04
N MET A 83 4.76 9.71 2.49
CA MET A 83 4.00 10.73 1.76
C MET A 83 4.80 12.02 1.58
N ASP A 84 5.46 12.52 2.62
CA ASP A 84 6.29 13.73 2.57
C ASP A 84 7.54 13.53 1.69
N ALA A 85 8.13 12.33 1.74
CA ALA A 85 9.27 11.95 0.91
C ALA A 85 8.89 11.90 -0.58
N ALA A 86 7.71 11.37 -0.91
CA ALA A 86 7.18 11.28 -2.27
C ALA A 86 6.52 12.59 -2.78
N GLY A 87 6.31 13.58 -1.91
CA GLY A 87 5.56 14.80 -2.26
C GLY A 87 4.06 14.58 -2.45
N VAL A 88 3.51 13.54 -1.82
CA VAL A 88 2.06 13.24 -1.79
C VAL A 88 1.42 14.03 -0.65
N ARG A 89 0.47 14.89 -1.00
CA ARG A 89 -0.26 15.70 -0.03
C ARG A 89 -1.33 14.88 0.68
N THR A 90 -2.13 14.16 -0.10
CA THR A 90 -3.32 13.46 0.38
C THR A 90 -3.35 12.05 -0.17
N VAL A 91 -3.75 11.08 0.66
CA VAL A 91 -3.96 9.69 0.27
C VAL A 91 -5.41 9.30 0.53
N VAL A 92 -6.03 8.61 -0.43
CA VAL A 92 -7.32 7.93 -0.22
C VAL A 92 -7.05 6.52 0.32
N ASN A 93 -7.54 6.25 1.53
CA ASN A 93 -7.53 4.91 2.13
C ASN A 93 -8.77 4.13 1.68
N LEU A 94 -8.54 3.02 1.00
CA LEU A 94 -9.57 2.16 0.43
C LEU A 94 -9.98 1.01 1.37
N ASP A 95 -9.50 0.99 2.61
CA ASP A 95 -9.75 -0.07 3.60
C ASP A 95 -10.56 0.42 4.80
N GLY A 96 -11.44 1.42 4.60
CA GLY A 96 -12.21 2.01 5.69
C GLY A 96 -13.26 1.06 6.29
N ASP A 97 -13.70 0.04 5.56
CA ASP A 97 -14.74 -0.89 6.03
C ASP A 97 -16.06 -0.13 6.33
N TRP A 98 -16.80 -0.54 7.35
CA TRP A 98 -18.01 0.13 7.84
C TRP A 98 -18.06 0.14 9.39
N GLY A 99 -19.09 0.79 9.95
CA GLY A 99 -19.39 0.75 11.39
C GLY A 99 -18.28 1.28 12.29
N ASP A 100 -18.04 0.59 13.41
CA ASP A 100 -17.07 1.01 14.43
C ASP A 100 -15.63 1.02 13.90
N GLN A 101 -15.29 0.07 13.02
CA GLN A 101 -13.95 -0.01 12.45
C GLN A 101 -13.66 1.18 11.54
N LEU A 102 -14.65 1.58 10.72
CA LEU A 102 -14.57 2.82 9.95
C LEU A 102 -14.42 4.04 10.85
N SER A 103 -15.27 4.16 11.87
CA SER A 103 -15.25 5.30 12.79
C SER A 103 -13.89 5.46 13.48
N GLN A 104 -13.28 4.34 13.91
CA GLN A 104 -11.92 4.33 14.47
C GLN A 104 -10.88 4.76 13.44
N THR A 105 -11.00 4.28 12.20
CA THR A 105 -10.07 4.60 11.11
C THR A 105 -10.10 6.09 10.78
N VAL A 106 -11.30 6.66 10.62
CA VAL A 106 -11.52 8.09 10.38
C VAL A 106 -10.93 8.94 11.50
N ALA A 107 -11.16 8.56 12.76
CA ALA A 107 -10.62 9.28 13.92
C ALA A 107 -9.07 9.29 13.93
N LEU A 108 -8.45 8.15 13.59
CA LEU A 108 -6.99 7.98 13.60
C LEU A 108 -6.27 8.60 12.39
N LEU A 109 -6.97 8.75 11.27
CA LEU A 109 -6.41 9.25 10.01
C LEU A 109 -6.99 10.62 9.65
N ASP A 110 -8.21 10.66 9.12
CA ASP A 110 -8.85 11.84 8.55
C ASP A 110 -8.98 13.00 9.56
N GLU A 111 -9.41 12.70 10.79
CA GLU A 111 -9.61 13.71 11.84
C GLU A 111 -8.30 14.13 12.51
N ALA A 112 -7.43 13.16 12.82
CA ALA A 112 -6.14 13.42 13.45
C ALA A 112 -5.16 14.16 12.52
N TYR A 113 -5.27 13.97 11.21
CA TYR A 113 -4.41 14.58 10.21
C TYR A 113 -5.22 15.20 9.06
N PRO A 114 -5.93 16.32 9.31
CA PRO A 114 -6.81 16.94 8.32
C PRO A 114 -6.09 17.23 7.00
N GLY A 115 -6.68 16.77 5.89
CA GLY A 115 -6.15 16.96 4.55
C GLY A 115 -5.02 16.00 4.13
N ARG A 116 -4.56 15.11 5.03
CA ARG A 116 -3.57 14.08 4.70
C ARG A 116 -4.21 12.77 4.26
N PHE A 117 -5.36 12.42 4.84
CA PHE A 117 -6.06 11.16 4.54
C PHE A 117 -7.53 11.41 4.19
N LEU A 118 -8.06 10.55 3.32
CA LEU A 118 -9.48 10.45 2.98
C LEU A 118 -9.88 8.97 3.04
N THR A 119 -10.69 8.56 4.01
CA THR A 119 -11.07 7.15 4.16
C THR A 119 -12.37 6.84 3.42
N PHE A 120 -12.37 5.82 2.58
CA PHE A 120 -13.54 5.32 1.87
C PHE A 120 -14.18 4.15 2.60
N ALA A 121 -15.51 4.13 2.64
CA ALA A 121 -16.29 3.02 3.14
C ALA A 121 -16.35 1.85 2.15
N LEU A 122 -16.72 0.67 2.65
CA LEU A 122 -16.99 -0.54 1.88
C LEU A 122 -18.44 -0.99 2.09
N LEU A 123 -18.92 -1.88 1.22
CA LEU A 123 -20.17 -2.60 1.42
C LEU A 123 -19.92 -3.98 2.02
N ASP A 124 -20.87 -4.43 2.82
CA ASP A 124 -20.92 -5.80 3.33
C ASP A 124 -21.77 -6.68 2.42
N PHE A 125 -21.09 -7.59 1.72
CA PHE A 125 -21.73 -8.53 0.81
C PHE A 125 -22.25 -9.79 1.52
N ASP A 126 -22.18 -9.87 2.84
CA ASP A 126 -22.81 -10.96 3.57
C ASP A 126 -24.34 -10.83 3.53
N GLY A 127 -25.00 -11.95 3.22
CA GLY A 127 -26.45 -12.02 3.10
C GLY A 127 -27.02 -11.40 1.82
N ILE A 128 -26.28 -11.41 0.70
CA ILE A 128 -26.77 -10.92 -0.61
C ILE A 128 -28.06 -11.61 -1.11
N ASP A 129 -28.38 -12.81 -0.62
CA ASP A 129 -29.65 -13.48 -0.90
C ASP A 129 -30.85 -12.84 -0.17
N ASP A 130 -30.64 -12.03 0.87
CA ASP A 130 -31.72 -11.38 1.61
C ASP A 130 -32.42 -10.35 0.70
N GLU A 131 -33.75 -10.32 0.75
CA GLU A 131 -34.53 -9.38 -0.07
C GLU A 131 -34.19 -7.91 0.22
N ASN A 132 -33.91 -7.59 1.49
CA ASN A 132 -33.59 -6.24 1.94
C ASN A 132 -32.09 -5.91 1.97
N TRP A 133 -31.21 -6.77 1.43
CA TRP A 133 -29.76 -6.55 1.46
C TRP A 133 -29.35 -5.17 0.91
N GLY A 134 -29.86 -4.80 -0.27
CA GLY A 134 -29.50 -3.52 -0.90
C GLY A 134 -29.89 -2.31 -0.06
N GLN A 135 -31.11 -2.30 0.49
CA GLN A 135 -31.59 -1.22 1.37
C GLN A 135 -30.77 -1.14 2.66
N ARG A 136 -30.45 -2.29 3.26
CA ARG A 136 -29.60 -2.37 4.46
C ARG A 136 -28.21 -1.80 4.22
N GLU A 137 -27.60 -2.11 3.08
CA GLU A 137 -26.27 -1.59 2.73
C GLU A 137 -26.29 -0.11 2.35
N ALA A 138 -27.35 0.39 1.73
CA ALA A 138 -27.55 1.82 1.50
C ALA A 138 -27.62 2.60 2.83
N GLU A 139 -28.40 2.11 3.81
CA GLU A 139 -28.48 2.72 5.14
C GLU A 139 -27.15 2.64 5.90
N ARG A 140 -26.40 1.54 5.75
CA ARG A 140 -25.06 1.39 6.31
C ARG A 140 -24.08 2.39 5.70
N LEU A 141 -24.16 2.61 4.39
CA LEU A 141 -23.34 3.57 3.69
C LEU A 141 -23.66 5.01 4.13
N GLU A 142 -24.94 5.35 4.29
CA GLU A 142 -25.35 6.66 4.84
C GLU A 142 -24.73 6.89 6.23
N LYS A 143 -24.80 5.91 7.12
CA LYS A 143 -24.14 5.98 8.44
C LYS A 143 -22.62 6.13 8.33
N SER A 144 -22.02 5.50 7.33
CA SER A 144 -20.58 5.60 7.07
C SER A 144 -20.16 7.02 6.66
N PHE A 145 -20.97 7.69 5.83
CA PHE A 145 -20.77 9.11 5.51
C PHE A 145 -21.01 10.02 6.71
N GLN A 146 -22.03 9.74 7.54
CA GLN A 146 -22.24 10.46 8.80
C GLN A 146 -21.07 10.31 9.78
N ALA A 147 -20.41 9.14 9.77
CA ALA A 147 -19.19 8.86 10.53
C ALA A 147 -17.91 9.44 9.90
N GLY A 148 -18.01 10.14 8.76
CA GLY A 148 -16.92 10.91 8.18
C GLY A 148 -16.24 10.29 6.96
N ALA A 149 -16.71 9.14 6.45
CA ALA A 149 -16.22 8.58 5.19
C ALA A 149 -16.29 9.60 4.05
N LYS A 150 -15.31 9.54 3.13
CA LYS A 150 -15.13 10.48 2.02
C LYS A 150 -15.50 9.90 0.66
N GLY A 151 -15.92 8.64 0.62
CA GLY A 151 -16.34 7.95 -0.58
C GLY A 151 -16.69 6.49 -0.32
N LEU A 152 -17.09 5.80 -1.37
CA LEU A 152 -17.36 4.38 -1.41
C LEU A 152 -16.36 3.69 -2.33
N LYS A 153 -15.86 2.53 -1.91
CA LYS A 153 -15.18 1.58 -2.80
C LYS A 153 -15.99 0.31 -2.96
N ILE A 154 -16.12 -0.13 -4.20
CA ILE A 154 -16.53 -1.50 -4.53
C ILE A 154 -15.27 -2.35 -4.74
N HIS A 155 -15.08 -3.37 -3.92
CA HIS A 155 -13.93 -4.25 -4.02
C HIS A 155 -14.05 -5.19 -5.22
N LYS A 156 -12.90 -5.53 -5.83
CA LYS A 156 -12.81 -6.46 -6.97
C LYS A 156 -13.44 -7.84 -6.69
N SER A 157 -13.65 -8.20 -5.43
CA SER A 157 -14.32 -9.45 -5.05
C SER A 157 -15.76 -9.55 -5.57
N LEU A 158 -16.46 -8.44 -5.84
CA LEU A 158 -17.78 -8.42 -6.48
C LEU A 158 -17.80 -9.25 -7.77
N GLY A 159 -16.91 -8.95 -8.71
CA GLY A 159 -16.85 -9.66 -9.98
C GLY A 159 -16.13 -11.02 -9.95
N LEU A 160 -15.69 -11.50 -8.78
CA LEU A 160 -14.83 -12.70 -8.70
C LEU A 160 -15.37 -13.80 -7.77
N TYR A 161 -15.99 -13.43 -6.65
CA TYR A 161 -16.22 -14.38 -5.55
C TYR A 161 -17.63 -14.40 -4.98
N TYR A 162 -18.36 -13.28 -4.95
CA TYR A 162 -19.69 -13.27 -4.31
C TYR A 162 -20.72 -13.98 -5.17
N ARG A 163 -21.33 -15.02 -4.60
CA ARG A 163 -22.29 -15.89 -5.25
C ARG A 163 -23.55 -15.98 -4.41
N TYR A 164 -24.69 -15.98 -5.07
CA TYR A 164 -25.96 -16.35 -4.47
C TYR A 164 -25.93 -17.81 -3.98
N LYS A 165 -26.86 -18.18 -3.11
CA LYS A 165 -27.02 -19.57 -2.63
C LYS A 165 -27.17 -20.59 -3.76
N ASN A 166 -27.67 -20.17 -4.92
CA ASN A 166 -27.80 -21.02 -6.12
C ASN A 166 -26.48 -21.21 -6.90
N GLY A 167 -25.37 -20.64 -6.43
CA GLY A 167 -24.03 -20.76 -7.03
C GLY A 167 -23.72 -19.76 -8.15
N LYS A 168 -24.71 -18.99 -8.61
CA LYS A 168 -24.51 -17.94 -9.63
C LYS A 168 -23.71 -16.79 -9.02
N LEU A 169 -22.69 -16.34 -9.75
CA LEU A 169 -21.94 -15.13 -9.42
C LEU A 169 -22.86 -13.91 -9.50
N MET A 170 -22.80 -13.03 -8.49
CA MET A 170 -23.50 -11.75 -8.51
C MET A 170 -22.92 -10.87 -9.64
N PRO A 171 -23.73 -10.44 -10.62
CA PRO A 171 -23.30 -9.47 -11.63
C PRO A 171 -22.86 -8.14 -10.99
N ILE A 172 -21.96 -7.43 -11.67
CA ILE A 172 -21.51 -6.09 -11.19
C ILE A 172 -22.61 -5.02 -11.31
N ASP A 173 -23.62 -5.28 -12.12
CA ASP A 173 -24.81 -4.48 -12.39
C ASP A 173 -26.09 -5.12 -11.80
N ASP A 174 -25.93 -5.96 -10.76
CA ASP A 174 -27.07 -6.60 -10.12
C ASP A 174 -28.04 -5.55 -9.53
N PRO A 175 -29.36 -5.62 -9.82
CA PRO A 175 -30.34 -4.65 -9.33
C PRO A 175 -30.39 -4.51 -7.80
N LYS A 176 -29.88 -5.49 -7.05
CA LYS A 176 -29.75 -5.36 -5.59
C LYS A 176 -28.77 -4.25 -5.16
N LEU A 177 -27.89 -3.81 -6.05
CA LEU A 177 -26.99 -2.67 -5.82
C LEU A 177 -27.67 -1.32 -6.06
N ASP A 178 -28.82 -1.27 -6.74
CA ASP A 178 -29.49 -0.01 -7.10
C ASP A 178 -29.72 0.92 -5.89
N PRO A 179 -30.11 0.45 -4.68
CA PRO A 179 -30.29 1.34 -3.54
C PRO A 179 -29.01 2.05 -3.06
N VAL A 180 -27.83 1.56 -3.44
CA VAL A 180 -26.54 2.16 -3.06
C VAL A 180 -26.18 3.38 -3.94
N TRP A 181 -26.75 3.47 -5.14
CA TRP A 181 -26.46 4.49 -6.15
C TRP A 181 -27.49 5.61 -6.17
#